data_AF-E1ZXH2-F1
#
_entry.id   AF-E1ZXH2-F1
#
_cell.length_a   1.000
_cell.length_b   1.000
_cell.length_c   1.000
_cell.angle_alpha   90.00
_cell.angle_beta   90.00
_cell.angle_gamma   90.00
#
_symmetry.space_group_name_H-M   'P 1'
#
loop_
_entity.id
_entity.type
_entity.pdbx_description
1 polymer ?
#
loop_
_entity_poly.entity_id
_entity_poly.type
_entity_poly.pdbx_seq_one_letter_code
_entity_poly.pdbx_strand_id
1 'polypeptide(L)'
;MDTLKFTFIVKAYAEDPKSNVIVLTSITTQDNKSYIMPEQYQTMDHHKELASTTSYRQIQNTLKKRGQTRNIHIRLPKDISKLYKDEAGNMIFKDYVLEEVS
;
A
#
# COMPACT_ATOMS: atom_id res chain seq x y z
N MET A 1 16.29 8.74 2.23
CA MET A 1 15.43 8.09 1.22
C MET A 1 14.92 6.85 1.91
N ASP A 2 13.62 6.79 2.16
CA ASP A 2 13.03 5.67 2.88
C ASP A 2 12.64 4.55 1.93
N THR A 3 12.79 3.32 2.41
CA THR A 3 12.31 2.13 1.72
C THR A 3 11.24 1.49 2.56
N LEU A 4 10.04 1.34 2.01
CA LEU A 4 8.92 0.68 2.66
C LEU A 4 8.52 -0.55 1.85
N LYS A 5 8.10 -1.61 2.55
CA LYS A 5 7.55 -2.81 1.93
C LYS A 5 6.04 -2.69 1.89
N PHE A 6 5.45 -2.71 0.70
CA PHE A 6 4.01 -2.62 0.50
C PHE A 6 3.43 -3.99 0.18
N THR A 7 2.32 -4.35 0.83
CA THR A 7 1.59 -5.60 0.61
C THR A 7 0.33 -5.32 -0.20
N PHE A 8 0.28 -5.88 -1.41
CA PHE A 8 -0.87 -5.75 -2.30
C PHE A 8 -1.62 -7.06 -2.41
N ILE A 9 -2.96 -7.00 -2.43
CA ILE A 9 -3.84 -8.16 -2.59
C ILE A 9 -4.88 -7.88 -3.68
N VAL A 10 -5.21 -8.88 -4.50
CA VAL A 10 -6.36 -8.81 -5.40
C VAL A 10 -7.64 -9.22 -4.66
N LYS A 11 -8.55 -8.28 -4.41
CA LYS A 11 -9.85 -8.52 -3.78
C LYS A 11 -10.99 -8.40 -4.81
N ALA A 12 -12.17 -8.88 -4.44
CA ALA A 12 -13.39 -8.56 -5.18
C ALA A 12 -13.70 -7.07 -5.01
N TYR A 13 -14.17 -6.40 -6.07
CA TYR A 13 -14.61 -5.02 -5.95
C TYR A 13 -15.93 -4.97 -5.17
N ALA A 14 -16.06 -4.01 -4.25
CA ALA A 14 -17.20 -3.97 -3.33
C ALA A 14 -18.53 -3.71 -4.06
N GLU A 15 -18.51 -2.81 -5.07
CA GLU A 15 -19.71 -2.44 -5.84
C GLU A 15 -20.02 -3.44 -6.97
N ASP A 16 -19.00 -4.15 -7.47
CA ASP A 16 -19.16 -5.24 -8.45
C ASP A 16 -18.31 -6.46 -8.08
N PRO A 17 -18.89 -7.45 -7.38
CA PRO A 17 -18.18 -8.64 -6.94
C PRO A 17 -17.66 -9.54 -8.07
N LYS A 18 -18.05 -9.31 -9.33
CA LYS A 18 -17.48 -10.01 -10.50
C LYS A 18 -16.14 -9.42 -10.92
N SER A 19 -15.92 -8.14 -10.60
CA SER A 19 -14.69 -7.43 -10.87
C SER A 19 -13.64 -7.66 -9.78
N ASN A 20 -12.37 -7.58 -10.17
CA ASN A 20 -11.22 -7.70 -9.28
C ASN A 20 -10.52 -6.34 -9.16
N VAL A 21 -10.09 -6.01 -7.96
CA VAL A 21 -9.35 -4.78 -7.65
C VAL A 21 -8.08 -5.12 -6.88
N ILE A 22 -6.98 -4.44 -7.20
CA ILE A 22 -5.74 -4.50 -6.42
C ILE A 22 -5.86 -3.48 -5.29
N VAL A 23 -5.60 -3.90 -4.05
CA VAL A 23 -5.64 -3.04 -2.87
C VAL A 23 -4.33 -3.11 -2.10
N LEU A 24 -3.94 -2.03 -1.43
CA LEU A 24 -2.84 -1.97 -0.48
C LEU A 24 -3.36 -2.29 0.91
N THR A 25 -2.94 -3.41 1.49
CA THR A 25 -3.46 -3.87 2.79
C THR A 25 -2.56 -3.53 3.97
N SER A 26 -1.25 -3.50 3.76
CA SER A 26 -0.31 -3.19 4.83
C SER A 26 1.00 -2.64 4.30
N ILE A 27 1.70 -1.95 5.20
CA ILE A 27 3.03 -1.41 4.98
C ILE A 27 3.94 -1.96 6.07
N THR A 28 5.10 -2.50 5.70
CA THR A 28 6.14 -2.91 6.65
C THR A 28 7.33 -1.98 6.51
N THR A 29 7.85 -1.51 7.65
CA THR A 29 9.09 -0.72 7.71
C THR A 29 10.32 -1.61 7.52
N GLN A 30 11.50 -1.00 7.41
CA GLN A 30 12.77 -1.75 7.32
C GLN A 30 13.06 -2.56 8.58
N ASP A 31 12.51 -2.13 9.73
CA ASP A 31 12.64 -2.80 11.02
C ASP A 31 11.63 -3.94 11.21
N ASN A 32 11.00 -4.40 10.11
CA ASN A 32 9.97 -5.44 10.08
C ASN A 32 8.68 -5.14 10.86
N LYS A 33 8.48 -3.90 11.30
CA LYS A 33 7.21 -3.47 11.92
C LYS A 33 6.13 -3.33 10.86
N SER A 34 4.99 -3.99 11.04
CA SER A 34 3.90 -3.99 10.06
C SER A 34 2.72 -3.16 10.52
N TYR A 35 2.17 -2.38 9.60
CA TYR A 35 1.09 -1.45 9.84
C TYR A 35 -0.07 -1.72 8.88
N ILE A 36 -1.29 -1.81 9.41
CA ILE A 36 -2.48 -2.09 8.60
C ILE A 36 -3.02 -0.81 7.98
N MET A 37 -3.37 -0.88 6.69
CA MET A 37 -4.09 0.19 6.02
C MET A 37 -5.60 0.09 6.33
N PRO A 38 -6.24 1.18 6.81
CA PRO A 38 -7.68 1.19 7.08
C PRO A 38 -8.47 0.76 5.85
N GLU A 39 -9.52 -0.04 6.02
CA GLU A 39 -10.27 -0.65 4.91
C GLU A 39 -10.76 0.37 3.89
N GLN A 40 -11.24 1.52 4.35
CA GLN A 40 -11.73 2.62 3.53
C GLN A 40 -10.64 3.29 2.68
N TYR A 41 -9.36 3.01 2.95
CA TYR A 41 -8.23 3.57 2.20
C TYR A 41 -7.41 2.55 1.44
N GLN A 42 -7.75 1.26 1.48
CA GLN A 42 -6.94 0.24 0.80
C GLN A 42 -6.98 0.34 -0.73
N THR A 43 -7.99 0.99 -1.32
CA THR A 43 -8.10 1.11 -2.77
C THR A 43 -7.01 2.03 -3.33
N MET A 44 -6.50 1.69 -4.52
CA MET A 44 -5.41 2.43 -5.14
C MET A 44 -5.80 3.84 -5.60
N ASP A 45 -7.10 4.16 -5.63
CA ASP A 45 -7.62 5.52 -5.85
C ASP A 45 -7.19 6.50 -4.76
N HIS A 46 -6.88 6.00 -3.57
CA HIS A 46 -6.34 6.81 -2.47
C HIS A 46 -4.82 6.94 -2.50
N HIS A 47 -4.13 6.14 -3.31
CA HIS A 47 -2.67 6.04 -3.36
C HIS A 47 -2.13 6.52 -4.72
N LYS A 48 -2.60 7.66 -5.24
CA LYS A 48 -2.35 8.11 -6.62
C LYS A 48 -0.85 8.25 -6.94
N GLU A 49 -0.10 8.81 -6.01
CA GLU A 49 1.35 9.01 -6.13
C GLU A 49 2.07 7.66 -6.21
N LEU A 50 1.66 6.70 -5.37
CA LEU A 50 2.19 5.34 -5.39
C LEU A 50 1.79 4.61 -6.68
N ALA A 51 0.55 4.80 -7.13
CA ALA A 51 0.01 4.21 -8.36
C ALA A 51 0.72 4.72 -9.62
N SER A 52 1.32 5.91 -9.57
CA SER A 52 2.13 6.46 -10.66
C SER A 52 3.52 5.84 -10.79
N THR A 53 3.97 5.09 -9.77
CA THR A 53 5.32 4.51 -9.76
C THR A 53 5.47 3.33 -10.72
N THR A 54 6.67 3.16 -11.27
CA THR A 54 7.01 1.99 -12.11
C THR A 54 6.80 0.67 -11.36
N SER A 55 7.08 0.64 -10.06
CA SER A 55 6.89 -0.53 -9.20
C SER A 55 5.42 -0.96 -9.16
N TYR A 56 4.48 -0.02 -9.02
CA TYR A 56 3.06 -0.35 -9.05
C TYR A 56 2.60 -0.84 -10.43
N ARG A 57 3.08 -0.24 -11.51
CA ARG A 57 2.78 -0.72 -12.87
C ARG A 57 3.20 -2.19 -13.07
N GLN A 58 4.33 -2.59 -12.52
CA GLN A 58 4.78 -3.99 -12.54
C GLN A 58 3.88 -4.91 -11.70
N ILE A 59 3.35 -4.43 -10.56
CA ILE A 59 2.35 -5.16 -9.78
C ILE A 59 1.09 -5.41 -10.59
N GLN A 60 0.56 -4.41 -11.30
CA GLN A 60 -0.63 -4.58 -12.13
C GLN A 60 -0.44 -5.66 -13.22
N ASN A 61 0.79 -5.83 -13.70
CA ASN A 61 1.14 -6.89 -14.66
C ASN A 61 1.32 -8.26 -13.99
N THR A 62 1.59 -8.30 -12.69
CA THR A 62 1.87 -9.53 -11.94
C THR A 62 0.62 -10.10 -11.27
N LEU A 63 -0.19 -9.24 -10.64
CA LEU A 63 -1.40 -9.60 -9.91
C LEU A 63 -2.59 -9.62 -10.87
N LYS A 64 -3.06 -10.82 -11.23
CA LYS A 64 -4.14 -11.04 -12.22
C LYS A 64 -5.34 -11.77 -11.65
N LYS A 65 -5.16 -12.60 -10.62
CA LYS A 65 -6.21 -13.46 -10.05
C LYS A 65 -6.54 -13.03 -8.62
N ARG A 66 -7.82 -13.15 -8.26
CA ARG A 66 -8.32 -12.91 -6.90
C ARG A 66 -7.55 -13.74 -5.88
N GLY A 67 -7.27 -13.14 -4.72
CA GLY A 67 -6.51 -13.75 -3.64
C GLY A 67 -5.01 -13.77 -3.84
N GLN A 68 -4.48 -13.37 -5.02
CA GLN A 68 -3.04 -13.21 -5.18
C GLN A 68 -2.54 -12.04 -4.34
N THR A 69 -1.41 -12.28 -3.67
CA THR A 69 -0.71 -11.30 -2.83
C THR A 69 0.71 -11.08 -3.34
N ARG A 70 1.21 -9.85 -3.22
CA ARG A 70 2.62 -9.53 -3.46
C ARG A 70 3.13 -8.50 -2.46
N ASN A 71 4.32 -8.77 -1.95
CA ASN A 71 5.08 -7.83 -1.13
C ASN A 71 6.20 -7.26 -1.99
N ILE A 72 6.33 -5.94 -2.05
CA ILE A 72 7.42 -5.29 -2.77
C ILE A 72 8.05 -4.19 -1.94
N HIS A 73 9.38 -4.08 -2.02
CA HIS A 73 10.11 -2.96 -1.44
C HIS A 73 10.13 -1.82 -2.47
N ILE A 74 9.72 -0.63 -2.03
CA ILE A 74 9.71 0.57 -2.87
C ILE A 74 10.54 1.62 -2.17
N ARG A 75 11.58 2.10 -2.86
CA ARG A 75 12.32 3.28 -2.44
C ARG A 75 11.50 4.51 -2.80
N LEU A 76 11.01 5.23 -1.80
CA LEU A 76 10.11 6.36 -2.00
C LEU A 76 10.89 7.66 -2.17
N PRO A 77 10.55 8.48 -3.17
CA PRO A 77 10.90 9.90 -3.17
C PRO A 77 10.39 10.58 -1.89
N LYS A 78 11.07 11.64 -1.43
CA LYS A 78 10.71 12.34 -0.19
C LYS A 78 9.24 12.77 -0.17
N ASP A 79 8.72 13.25 -1.29
CA ASP A 79 7.34 13.76 -1.37
C ASP A 79 6.29 12.64 -1.23
N ILE A 80 6.59 11.43 -1.71
CA ILE A 80 5.71 10.26 -1.51
C ILE A 80 5.88 9.69 -0.11
N SER A 81 7.11 9.69 0.42
CA SER A 81 7.40 9.18 1.77
C SER A 81 6.58 9.88 2.85
N LYS A 82 6.39 11.20 2.73
CA LYS A 82 5.61 12.01 3.67
C LYS A 82 4.12 11.66 3.72
N LEU A 83 3.60 10.96 2.71
CA LEU A 83 2.21 10.49 2.68
C LEU A 83 1.97 9.28 3.58
N TYR A 84 3.03 8.52 3.88
CA TYR A 84 2.97 7.26 4.62
C TYR A 84 3.68 7.32 5.97
N LYS A 85 4.47 8.36 6.21
CA LYS A 85 5.30 8.50 7.40
C LYS A 85 5.45 9.97 7.76
N ASP A 86 5.25 10.30 9.03
CA ASP A 86 5.43 11.65 9.55
C ASP A 86 6.92 11.97 9.82
N GLU A 87 7.20 13.18 10.31
CA GLU A 87 8.57 13.61 10.62
C GLU A 87 9.19 12.89 11.82
N ALA A 88 8.36 12.39 12.76
CA ALA A 88 8.81 11.61 13.91
C ALA A 88 9.04 10.13 13.55
N GLY A 89 8.61 9.72 12.35
CA GLY A 89 8.76 8.38 11.82
C GLY A 89 7.59 7.45 12.09
N ASN A 90 6.47 7.97 12.60
CA ASN A 90 5.25 7.20 12.76
C ASN A 90 4.63 6.92 11.40
N MET A 91 4.08 5.72 11.24
CA MET A 91 3.33 5.36 10.05
C MET A 91 1.96 6.03 10.10
N ILE A 92 1.70 6.85 9.08
CA ILE A 92 0.47 7.63 8.96
C ILE A 92 -0.14 7.43 7.58
N PHE A 93 -1.41 7.76 7.43
CA PHE A 93 -2.02 7.95 6.13
C PHE A 93 -3.18 8.94 6.23
N LYS A 94 -3.08 10.06 5.50
CA LYS A 94 -4.00 11.21 5.66
C LYS A 94 -4.09 11.62 7.13
N ASP A 95 -5.27 11.62 7.71
CA ASP A 95 -5.53 12.04 9.09
C ASP A 95 -5.44 10.89 10.11
N TYR A 96 -4.88 9.74 9.72
CA TYR A 96 -4.82 8.54 10.55
C TYR A 96 -3.38 8.17 10.88
N VAL A 97 -3.14 7.80 12.14
CA VAL A 97 -1.98 7.01 12.56
C VAL A 97 -2.32 5.54 12.33
N LEU A 98 -1.41 4.80 11.68
CA LEU A 98 -1.64 3.40 11.35
C LEU A 98 -1.39 2.51 12.57
N GLU A 99 -2.20 1.46 12.69
CA GLU A 99 -2.06 0.46 13.75
C GLU A 99 -0.89 -0.50 13.46
N GLU A 100 0.07 -0.60 14.40
CA GLU A 100 1.15 -1.58 14.37
C GLU A 100 0.60 -2.95 14.81
N VAL A 101 0.83 -3.98 14.01
CA VAL A 101 0.28 -5.33 14.26
C VAL A 101 1.33 -6.43 14.37
N SER A 102 2.60 -6.11 14.15
CA SER A 102 3.73 -7.03 14.36
C SER A 102 5.01 -6.28 14.62
#